data_AF-A0A0J7ZQ89-F1
#
_entry.id   AF-A0A0J7ZQ89-F1
#
_cell.length_a   1.000
_cell.length_b   1.000
_cell.length_c   1.000
_cell.angle_alpha   90.00
_cell.angle_beta   90.00
_cell.angle_gamma   90.00
#
_symmetry.space_group_name_H-M   'P 1'
#
loop_
_entity.id
_entity.type
_entity.pdbx_description
1 polymer ?
#
loop_
_entity_poly.entity_id
_entity_poly.type
_entity_poly.pdbx_seq_one_letter_code
_entity_poly.pdbx_strand_id
1 'polypeptide(L)'
;MRMSYIFQIDLIEGETDRTVPLYDKRSQMHLCTNNTMKVVDTFKDFEKDDEAILCVEDSPIAYGEKKLHFLSVGTGNIESEEVSCRGRLLLFRVHDTTPSDKTGAGYRYNLAFESKEIGPVSAITAVQGFLCVAVGLRVIMYRWDTDRLVGCAFYDADFYSVSLQSAKGFILLADIYNSAHLLFWEPRLKQIMFLGKDP
;
A
#
# COMPACT_ATOMS: atom_id res chain seq x y z
N MET A 1 12.95 15.38 -15.65
CA MET A 1 12.32 14.33 -16.46
C MET A 1 11.58 13.41 -15.49
N ARG A 2 10.25 13.54 -15.35
CA ARG A 2 9.46 12.59 -14.53
C ARG A 2 9.33 11.32 -15.37
N MET A 3 10.12 10.28 -15.06
CA MET A 3 9.92 8.97 -15.67
C MET A 3 8.78 8.28 -14.91
N SER A 4 7.65 8.15 -15.59
CA SER A 4 6.47 7.44 -15.11
C SER A 4 6.70 5.94 -15.33
N TYR A 5 6.75 5.14 -14.26
CA TYR A 5 6.74 3.68 -14.34
C TYR A 5 5.30 3.19 -14.16
N ILE A 6 4.95 2.11 -14.85
CA ILE A 6 3.64 1.48 -14.73
C ILE A 6 3.82 0.22 -13.89
N PHE A 7 3.11 0.17 -12.76
CA PHE A 7 3.04 -1.01 -11.91
C PHE A 7 1.85 -1.84 -12.34
N GLN A 8 2.09 -3.12 -12.63
CA GLN A 8 1.04 -4.07 -12.99
C GLN A 8 0.94 -5.15 -11.91
N ILE A 9 -0.29 -5.38 -11.47
CA ILE A 9 -0.65 -6.41 -10.49
C ILE A 9 -1.49 -7.42 -11.24
N ASP A 10 -0.98 -8.63 -11.42
CA ASP A 10 -1.71 -9.72 -12.06
C ASP A 10 -2.09 -10.75 -10.99
N LEU A 11 -3.34 -11.20 -11.03
CA LEU A 11 -3.81 -12.36 -10.29
C LEU A 11 -3.51 -13.59 -11.13
N ILE A 12 -2.71 -14.51 -10.60
CA ILE A 12 -2.40 -15.79 -11.28
C ILE A 12 -3.17 -16.90 -10.56
N GLU A 13 -3.96 -17.66 -11.31
CA GLU A 13 -4.62 -18.88 -10.86
C GLU A 13 -3.68 -20.07 -11.06
N GLY A 14 -3.43 -20.85 -10.00
CA GLY A 14 -2.60 -22.06 -10.04
C GLY A 14 -3.33 -23.29 -9.55
N GLU A 15 -3.04 -24.45 -10.14
CA GLU A 15 -3.55 -25.76 -9.71
C GLU A 15 -2.86 -26.17 -8.40
N THR A 16 -3.64 -26.66 -7.44
CA THR A 16 -3.17 -27.04 -6.09
C THR A 16 -2.87 -28.54 -5.99
N ASP A 17 -1.98 -28.94 -5.06
CA ASP A 17 -1.67 -30.35 -4.74
C ASP A 17 -2.83 -31.10 -4.04
N ARG A 18 -4.03 -30.51 -4.02
CA ARG A 18 -5.21 -31.09 -3.37
C ARG A 18 -5.86 -32.13 -4.28
N THR A 19 -6.53 -33.11 -3.68
CA THR A 19 -7.26 -34.17 -4.39
C THR A 19 -8.42 -33.66 -5.26
N VAL A 20 -8.88 -32.43 -5.03
CA VAL A 20 -9.80 -31.70 -5.90
C VAL A 20 -9.07 -30.46 -6.43
N PRO A 21 -9.10 -30.17 -7.74
CA PRO A 21 -8.43 -29.00 -8.30
C PRO A 21 -9.14 -27.74 -7.79
N LEU A 22 -8.53 -27.09 -6.81
CA LEU A 22 -8.88 -25.77 -6.33
C LEU A 22 -7.89 -24.78 -6.92
N TYR A 23 -8.40 -23.67 -7.45
CA TYR A 23 -7.58 -22.57 -7.94
C TYR A 23 -7.27 -21.63 -6.77
N ASP A 24 -6.01 -21.55 -6.39
CA ASP A 24 -5.55 -20.53 -5.43
C ASP A 24 -5.07 -19.30 -6.19
N LYS A 25 -5.53 -18.13 -5.74
CA LYS A 25 -5.13 -16.83 -6.30
C LYS A 25 -3.84 -16.38 -5.62
N ARG A 26 -2.76 -16.28 -6.39
CA ARG A 26 -1.49 -15.74 -5.88
C ARG A 26 -1.22 -14.36 -6.43
N SER A 27 -0.85 -13.44 -5.55
CA SER A 27 -0.48 -12.08 -5.92
C SER A 27 0.98 -12.01 -6.36
N GLN A 28 1.26 -11.25 -7.41
CA GLN A 28 2.62 -10.89 -7.82
C GLN A 28 2.64 -9.43 -8.26
N MET A 29 3.75 -8.74 -8.02
CA MET A 29 3.95 -7.37 -8.51
C MET A 29 5.01 -7.35 -9.60
N HIS A 30 4.64 -6.89 -10.80
CA HIS A 30 5.55 -6.74 -11.92
C HIS A 30 6.02 -5.29 -12.03
N LEU A 31 7.34 -5.11 -12.13
CA LEU A 31 7.93 -3.82 -12.49
C LEU A 31 8.11 -3.78 -14.01
N CYS A 32 7.37 -2.89 -14.67
CA CYS A 32 7.38 -2.81 -16.13
C CYS A 32 8.07 -1.53 -16.62
N THR A 33 8.79 -1.64 -17.73
CA THR A 33 9.38 -0.46 -18.39
C THR A 33 8.30 0.24 -19.22
N ASN A 34 8.10 1.55 -19.04
CA ASN A 34 7.01 2.29 -19.70
C ASN A 34 6.96 2.18 -21.23
N ASN A 35 8.13 2.12 -21.90
CA ASN A 35 8.17 2.13 -23.36
C ASN A 35 7.93 0.76 -23.99
N THR A 36 8.42 -0.31 -23.35
CA THR A 36 8.40 -1.66 -23.94
C THR A 36 7.38 -2.57 -23.25
N MET A 37 6.83 -2.14 -22.11
CA MET A 37 6.00 -2.95 -21.21
C MET A 37 6.63 -4.29 -20.85
N LYS A 38 7.97 -4.38 -20.94
CA LYS A 38 8.70 -5.58 -20.51
C LYS A 38 8.81 -5.56 -19.00
N VAL A 39 8.53 -6.71 -18.40
CA VAL A 39 8.76 -6.98 -16.99
C VAL A 39 10.27 -7.01 -16.74
N VAL A 40 10.74 -6.12 -15.90
CA VAL A 40 12.15 -5.94 -15.50
C VAL A 40 12.42 -6.69 -14.20
N ASP A 41 11.44 -6.64 -13.28
CA ASP A 41 11.54 -7.29 -11.99
C ASP A 41 10.17 -7.81 -11.56
N THR A 42 10.15 -8.78 -10.65
CA THR A 42 8.89 -9.30 -10.11
C THR A 42 9.05 -9.63 -8.64
N PHE A 43 8.21 -9.03 -7.81
CA PHE A 43 8.11 -9.37 -6.40
C PHE A 43 7.04 -10.44 -6.20
N LYS A 44 7.43 -11.55 -5.55
CA LYS A 44 6.57 -12.72 -5.27
C LYS A 44 6.63 -13.17 -3.81
N ASP A 45 7.47 -12.52 -3.00
CA ASP A 45 7.77 -12.94 -1.62
C ASP A 45 6.68 -12.46 -0.65
N PHE A 46 5.43 -12.84 -0.93
CA PHE A 46 4.31 -12.69 0.00
C PHE A 46 4.38 -13.79 1.07
N GLU A 47 3.97 -13.48 2.31
CA GLU A 47 4.15 -14.36 3.46
C GLU A 47 3.26 -15.61 3.38
N LYS A 48 2.07 -15.46 2.81
CA LYS A 48 1.12 -16.57 2.60
C LYS A 48 0.58 -16.60 1.18
N ASP A 49 0.13 -17.78 0.76
CA ASP A 49 -0.47 -18.00 -0.56
C ASP A 49 -1.79 -17.22 -0.74
N ASP A 50 -2.54 -17.00 0.33
CA ASP A 50 -3.80 -16.23 0.39
C ASP A 50 -3.59 -14.72 0.59
N GLU A 51 -2.34 -14.23 0.59
CA GLU A 51 -2.06 -12.81 0.71
C GLU A 51 -2.38 -12.08 -0.61
N ALA A 52 -3.43 -11.26 -0.56
CA ALA A 52 -3.89 -10.46 -1.68
C ALA A 52 -3.39 -9.02 -1.57
N ILE A 53 -2.97 -8.43 -2.69
CA ILE A 53 -2.71 -6.99 -2.78
C ILE A 53 -4.06 -6.27 -2.87
N LEU A 54 -4.33 -5.38 -1.92
CA LEU A 54 -5.58 -4.62 -1.84
C LEU A 54 -5.43 -3.20 -2.40
N CYS A 55 -4.27 -2.59 -2.20
CA CYS A 55 -4.00 -1.25 -2.70
C CYS A 55 -2.51 -1.03 -3.00
N VAL A 56 -2.24 -0.15 -3.98
CA VAL A 56 -0.88 0.29 -4.34
C VAL A 56 -0.93 1.77 -4.66
N GLU A 57 0.02 2.55 -4.11
CA GLU A 57 0.07 4.00 -4.28
C GLU A 57 1.52 4.52 -4.32
N ASP A 58 1.84 5.40 -5.28
CA ASP A 58 3.10 6.18 -5.26
C ASP A 58 3.00 7.27 -4.19
N SER A 59 3.78 7.10 -3.13
CA SER A 59 3.69 7.86 -1.90
C SER A 59 4.93 8.73 -1.69
N PRO A 60 4.87 10.03 -2.01
CA PRO A 60 5.94 10.98 -1.65
C PRO A 60 5.88 11.33 -0.16
N ILE A 61 6.77 10.75 0.64
CA ILE A 61 6.86 10.96 2.09
C ILE A 61 8.00 11.92 2.42
N ALA A 62 7.80 12.82 3.38
CA ALA A 62 8.81 13.79 3.80
C ALA A 62 9.94 13.13 4.62
N TYR A 63 11.18 13.53 4.35
CA TYR A 63 12.37 13.17 5.12
C TYR A 63 13.28 14.39 5.22
N GLY A 64 13.17 15.12 6.33
CA GLY A 64 13.77 16.45 6.48
C GLY A 64 13.23 17.42 5.43
N GLU A 65 14.13 18.04 4.66
CA GLU A 65 13.77 18.95 3.56
C GLU A 65 13.49 18.22 2.23
N LYS A 66 13.76 16.90 2.17
CA LYS A 66 13.60 16.09 0.96
C LYS A 66 12.28 15.31 1.00
N LYS A 67 11.86 14.84 -0.17
CA LYS A 67 10.78 13.86 -0.31
C LYS A 67 11.35 12.55 -0.82
N LEU A 68 11.06 11.47 -0.13
CA LEU A 68 11.35 10.11 -0.56
C LEU A 68 10.11 9.57 -1.26
N HIS A 69 10.30 8.98 -2.43
CA HIS A 69 9.25 8.30 -3.16
C HIS A 69 9.27 6.82 -2.79
N PHE A 70 8.18 6.35 -2.23
CA PHE A 70 7.94 4.95 -1.94
C PHE A 70 6.76 4.47 -2.76
N LEU A 71 6.85 3.26 -3.29
CA LEU A 71 5.70 2.52 -3.74
C LEU A 71 5.13 1.81 -2.51
N SER A 72 4.03 2.34 -1.99
CA SER A 72 3.35 1.78 -0.83
C SER A 72 2.36 0.72 -1.29
N VAL A 73 2.39 -0.44 -0.65
CA VAL A 73 1.54 -1.59 -0.98
C VAL A 73 0.86 -2.05 0.29
N GLY A 74 -0.47 -2.13 0.23
CA GLY A 74 -1.29 -2.68 1.28
C GLY A 74 -1.80 -4.06 0.89
N THR A 75 -1.64 -5.03 1.78
CA THR A 75 -2.09 -6.41 1.57
C THR A 75 -3.13 -6.83 2.61
N GLY A 76 -3.82 -7.93 2.31
CA GLY A 76 -4.74 -8.61 3.22
C GLY A 76 -4.76 -10.12 2.97
N ASN A 77 -4.78 -10.91 4.04
CA ASN A 77 -4.95 -12.35 4.02
C ASN A 77 -6.42 -12.70 3.78
N ILE A 78 -6.73 -13.26 2.62
CA ILE A 78 -8.09 -13.64 2.24
C ILE A 78 -8.24 -15.15 2.42
N GLU A 79 -8.47 -15.56 3.67
CA GLU A 79 -8.74 -16.95 4.04
C GLU A 79 -10.26 -17.21 4.08
N SER A 80 -10.74 -17.91 5.11
CA SER A 80 -12.15 -18.13 5.42
C SER A 80 -12.72 -16.97 6.27
N GLU A 81 -14.04 -16.81 6.27
CA GLU A 81 -14.77 -15.92 7.19
C GLU A 81 -14.46 -16.21 8.67
N GLU A 82 -14.13 -17.46 8.98
CA GLU A 82 -13.79 -17.90 10.35
C GLU A 82 -12.43 -17.39 10.83
N VAL A 83 -11.58 -16.91 9.91
CA VAL A 83 -10.23 -16.43 10.22
C VAL A 83 -10.20 -14.91 10.08
N SER A 84 -9.70 -14.23 11.13
CA SER A 84 -9.54 -12.78 11.07
C SER A 84 -8.56 -12.37 9.98
N CYS A 85 -9.03 -11.53 9.05
CA CYS A 85 -8.20 -10.94 8.01
C CYS A 85 -7.11 -10.03 8.62
N ARG A 86 -5.84 -10.38 8.39
CA ARG A 86 -4.67 -9.57 8.72
C ARG A 86 -4.10 -8.96 7.45
N GLY A 87 -3.25 -7.94 7.57
CA GLY A 87 -2.63 -7.30 6.42
C GLY A 87 -1.19 -6.95 6.67
N ARG A 88 -0.47 -6.58 5.60
CA ARG A 88 0.88 -6.02 5.68
C ARG A 88 0.93 -4.69 4.95
N LEU A 89 1.74 -3.78 5.47
CA LEU A 89 2.13 -2.56 4.80
C LEU A 89 3.57 -2.69 4.34
N LEU A 90 3.78 -2.69 3.02
CA LEU A 90 5.09 -2.83 2.39
C LEU A 90 5.45 -1.52 1.70
N LEU A 91 6.65 -0.98 1.97
CA LEU A 91 7.17 0.18 1.26
C LEU A 91 8.35 -0.25 0.39
N PHE A 92 8.18 -0.12 -0.92
CA PHE A 92 9.23 -0.40 -1.88
C PHE A 92 9.88 0.89 -2.39
N ARG A 93 11.16 0.82 -2.68
CA ARG A 93 11.87 1.80 -3.50
C ARG A 93 12.37 1.12 -4.76
N VAL A 94 12.29 1.81 -5.88
CA VAL A 94 12.92 1.35 -7.11
C VAL A 94 14.34 1.88 -7.15
N HIS A 95 15.31 1.00 -7.32
CA HIS A 95 16.71 1.35 -7.47
C HIS A 95 17.24 0.79 -8.80
N ASP A 96 18.22 1.49 -9.35
CA ASP A 96 18.91 1.08 -10.58
C ASP A 96 20.12 0.23 -10.19
N THR A 97 20.10 -1.05 -10.54
CA THR A 97 21.22 -1.97 -10.30
C THR A 97 22.18 -1.95 -11.48
N THR A 98 23.45 -2.07 -11.15
CA THR A 98 24.54 -2.03 -12.12
C THR A 98 24.89 -3.44 -12.60
N PRO A 99 25.55 -3.60 -13.76
CA PRO A 99 25.98 -4.92 -14.25
C PRO A 99 26.93 -5.66 -13.30
N SER A 100 27.60 -4.95 -12.40
CA SER A 100 28.46 -5.52 -11.35
C SER A 100 27.69 -6.16 -10.19
N ASP A 101 26.39 -5.88 -10.06
CA ASP A 101 25.56 -6.49 -9.02
C ASP A 101 25.26 -7.94 -9.36
N LYS A 102 25.20 -8.81 -8.33
CA LYS A 102 24.97 -10.27 -8.48
C LYS A 102 23.66 -10.60 -9.21
N THR A 103 22.71 -9.67 -9.22
CA THR A 103 21.38 -9.77 -9.83
C THR A 103 21.32 -9.21 -11.26
N GLY A 104 22.42 -8.69 -11.80
CA GLY A 104 22.50 -8.08 -13.12
C GLY A 104 22.01 -6.62 -13.15
N ALA A 105 22.18 -5.98 -14.30
CA ALA A 105 21.80 -4.58 -14.50
C ALA A 105 20.28 -4.41 -14.71
N GLY A 106 19.69 -3.35 -14.14
CA GLY A 106 18.30 -2.97 -14.37
C GLY A 106 17.59 -2.42 -13.14
N TYR A 107 16.34 -2.02 -13.29
CA TYR A 107 15.55 -1.55 -12.16
C TYR A 107 15.04 -2.70 -11.31
N ARG A 108 15.18 -2.59 -9.99
CA ARG A 108 14.75 -3.62 -9.04
C ARG A 108 13.93 -3.02 -7.91
N TYR A 109 12.98 -3.80 -7.39
CA TYR A 109 12.32 -3.49 -6.13
C TYR A 109 13.31 -3.65 -4.98
N ASN A 110 13.29 -2.69 -4.06
CA ASN A 110 13.96 -2.77 -2.76
C ASN A 110 12.91 -2.55 -1.68
N LEU A 111 12.62 -3.59 -0.90
CA LEU A 111 11.71 -3.50 0.24
C LEU A 111 12.41 -2.71 1.36
N ALA A 112 12.02 -1.44 1.51
CA ALA A 112 12.61 -0.53 2.48
C ALA A 112 11.98 -0.67 3.87
N PHE A 113 10.71 -1.07 3.94
CA PHE A 113 9.99 -1.27 5.19
C PHE A 113 8.86 -2.26 5.04
N GLU A 114 8.60 -2.98 6.11
CA GLU A 114 7.47 -3.89 6.26
C GLU A 114 6.89 -3.75 7.68
N SER A 115 5.56 -3.72 7.77
CA SER A 115 4.82 -3.83 9.02
C SER A 115 3.68 -4.83 8.87
N LYS A 116 3.47 -5.65 9.90
CA LYS A 116 2.29 -6.52 10.04
C LYS A 116 1.21 -5.78 10.78
N GLU A 117 0.04 -5.73 10.17
CA GLU A 117 -1.10 -4.98 10.68
C GLU A 117 -2.20 -5.89 11.20
N ILE A 118 -2.92 -5.38 12.21
CA ILE A 118 -3.97 -6.13 12.90
C ILE A 118 -5.21 -6.34 12.00
N GLY A 119 -5.36 -5.54 10.94
CA GLY A 119 -6.42 -5.70 9.94
C GLY A 119 -5.86 -5.58 8.52
N PRO A 120 -6.71 -5.79 7.50
CA PRO A 120 -6.33 -5.59 6.10
C PRO A 120 -5.92 -4.14 5.85
N VAL A 121 -4.88 -3.95 5.03
CA VAL A 121 -4.47 -2.62 4.59
C VAL A 121 -5.19 -2.30 3.28
N SER A 122 -6.36 -1.68 3.39
CA SER A 122 -7.32 -1.58 2.29
C SER A 122 -7.09 -0.40 1.35
N ALA A 123 -6.54 0.71 1.86
CA ALA A 123 -6.31 1.92 1.08
C ALA A 123 -5.14 2.72 1.64
N ILE A 124 -4.39 3.39 0.76
CA ILE A 124 -3.21 4.19 1.11
C ILE A 124 -3.26 5.50 0.30
N THR A 125 -2.87 6.62 0.90
CA THR A 125 -2.62 7.89 0.19
C THR A 125 -1.56 8.72 0.91
N ALA A 126 -0.83 9.58 0.19
CA ALA A 126 0.15 10.48 0.79
C ALA A 126 -0.43 11.88 1.06
N VAL A 127 -0.39 12.33 2.32
CA VAL A 127 -0.98 13.61 2.75
C VAL A 127 0.11 14.52 3.30
N GLN A 128 0.42 15.61 2.60
CA GLN A 128 1.42 16.61 3.03
C GLN A 128 2.79 16.03 3.46
N GLY A 129 3.23 14.93 2.84
CA GLY A 129 4.49 14.26 3.19
C GLY A 129 4.37 13.26 4.35
N PHE A 130 3.16 12.93 4.77
CA PHE A 130 2.83 11.82 5.65
C PHE A 130 2.15 10.70 4.84
N LEU A 131 2.11 9.50 5.40
CA LEU A 131 1.43 8.36 4.79
C LEU A 131 0.13 8.09 5.54
N CYS A 132 -0.99 8.24 4.87
CA CYS A 132 -2.31 7.93 5.40
C CYS A 132 -2.71 6.53 4.95
N VAL A 133 -3.01 5.64 5.90
CA VAL A 133 -3.24 4.21 5.64
C VAL A 133 -4.52 3.77 6.34
N ALA A 134 -5.43 3.15 5.59
CA ALA A 134 -6.58 2.47 6.15
C ALA A 134 -6.20 1.03 6.52
N VAL A 135 -6.36 0.72 7.81
CA VAL A 135 -6.08 -0.59 8.42
C VAL A 135 -7.35 -1.06 9.14
N GLY A 136 -8.09 -1.98 8.54
CA GLY A 136 -9.40 -2.41 9.05
C GLY A 136 -10.36 -1.22 9.23
N LEU A 137 -10.83 -0.99 10.47
CA LEU A 137 -11.74 0.11 10.81
C LEU A 137 -11.00 1.40 11.22
N ARG A 138 -9.68 1.50 11.02
CA ARG A 138 -8.90 2.67 11.40
C ARG A 138 -8.20 3.27 10.21
N VAL A 139 -8.20 4.59 10.12
CA VAL A 139 -7.31 5.34 9.24
C VAL A 139 -6.21 5.97 10.07
N ILE A 140 -4.97 5.56 9.82
CA ILE A 140 -3.79 5.91 10.62
C ILE A 140 -2.88 6.81 9.78
N MET A 141 -2.42 7.90 10.37
CA MET A 141 -1.41 8.77 9.79
C MET A 141 -0.04 8.38 10.28
N TYR A 142 0.87 8.05 9.37
CA TYR A 142 2.26 7.69 9.65
C TYR A 142 3.23 8.77 9.17
N ARG A 143 4.30 8.97 9.91
CA ARG A 143 5.49 9.71 9.45
C ARG A 143 6.65 8.73 9.24
N TRP A 144 7.49 9.00 8.26
CA TRP A 144 8.75 8.28 8.08
C TRP A 144 9.83 8.87 9.00
N ASP A 145 10.45 8.03 9.83
CA ASP A 145 11.48 8.43 10.78
C ASP A 145 12.54 7.33 10.87
N THR A 146 13.77 7.62 10.44
CA THR A 146 14.94 6.74 10.61
C THR A 146 14.64 5.27 10.22
N ASP A 147 14.20 5.07 8.98
CA ASP A 147 13.90 3.77 8.37
C ASP A 147 12.70 3.00 8.93
N ARG A 148 11.80 3.69 9.63
CA ARG A 148 10.52 3.12 10.08
C ARG A 148 9.37 4.09 9.93
N LEU A 149 8.15 3.55 9.85
CA LEU A 149 6.92 4.32 10.00
C LEU A 149 6.56 4.47 11.48
N VAL A 150 6.19 5.69 11.87
CA VAL A 150 5.75 6.04 13.22
C VAL A 150 4.33 6.61 13.15
N GLY A 151 3.38 5.93 13.80
CA GLY A 151 1.99 6.39 13.90
C GLY A 151 1.90 7.71 14.65
N CYS A 152 1.20 8.69 14.06
CA CYS A 152 1.07 10.04 14.57
C CYS A 152 -0.35 10.37 15.03
N ALA A 153 -1.36 9.85 14.32
CA ALA A 153 -2.77 10.09 14.59
C ALA A 153 -3.60 8.95 13.99
N PHE A 154 -4.86 8.83 14.43
CA PHE A 154 -5.82 7.92 13.82
C PHE A 154 -7.21 8.55 13.78
N TYR A 155 -8.05 8.00 12.91
CA TYR A 155 -9.48 8.25 12.80
C TYR A 155 -10.19 6.89 12.73
N ASP A 156 -11.23 6.71 13.52
CA ASP A 156 -12.05 5.50 13.46
C ASP A 156 -13.06 5.65 12.31
N ALA A 157 -12.95 4.77 11.32
CA ALA A 157 -13.89 4.66 10.20
C ALA A 157 -15.10 3.82 10.62
N ASP A 158 -16.20 3.96 9.88
CA ASP A 158 -17.45 3.28 10.22
C ASP A 158 -17.39 1.78 9.84
N PHE A 159 -17.02 1.48 8.59
CA PHE A 159 -16.89 0.12 8.07
C PHE A 159 -15.56 -0.02 7.31
N TYR A 160 -15.61 -0.63 6.12
CA TYR A 160 -14.43 -0.89 5.31
C TYR A 160 -14.11 0.32 4.43
N SER A 161 -12.93 0.90 4.65
CA SER A 161 -12.41 2.00 3.82
C SER A 161 -11.98 1.45 2.46
N VAL A 162 -12.78 1.69 1.43
CA VAL A 162 -12.57 1.20 0.06
C VAL A 162 -11.47 1.98 -0.65
N SER A 163 -11.42 3.29 -0.44
CA SER A 163 -10.37 4.14 -1.02
C SER A 163 -10.08 5.36 -0.16
N LEU A 164 -8.84 5.85 -0.27
CA LEU A 164 -8.40 7.11 0.30
C LEU A 164 -7.85 7.96 -0.83
N GLN A 165 -8.25 9.23 -0.85
CA GLN A 165 -7.71 10.23 -1.77
C GLN A 165 -7.37 11.48 -0.98
N SER A 166 -6.35 12.21 -1.43
CA SER A 166 -5.89 13.39 -0.71
C SER A 166 -5.68 14.60 -1.61
N ALA A 167 -6.02 15.76 -1.09
CA ALA A 167 -5.82 17.04 -1.74
C ALA A 167 -5.31 18.06 -0.71
N LYS A 168 -4.02 18.39 -0.78
CA LYS A 168 -3.33 19.18 0.24
C LYS A 168 -3.47 18.51 1.61
N GLY A 169 -4.15 19.13 2.57
CA GLY A 169 -4.40 18.56 3.90
C GLY A 169 -5.75 17.83 4.00
N PHE A 170 -6.59 17.89 2.98
CA PHE A 170 -7.87 17.19 2.98
C PHE A 170 -7.68 15.73 2.58
N ILE A 171 -8.45 14.86 3.21
CA ILE A 171 -8.49 13.43 2.96
C ILE A 171 -9.95 13.07 2.70
N LEU A 172 -10.22 12.50 1.54
CA LEU A 172 -11.50 11.91 1.19
C LEU A 172 -11.40 10.40 1.45
N LEU A 173 -12.23 9.90 2.35
CA LEU A 173 -12.36 8.48 2.65
C LEU A 173 -13.67 7.99 2.04
N ALA A 174 -13.59 6.97 1.19
CA ALA A 174 -14.76 6.26 0.69
C ALA A 174 -15.00 5.00 1.52
N ASP A 175 -16.17 4.91 2.14
CA ASP A 175 -16.61 3.76 2.92
C ASP A 175 -17.50 2.85 2.06
N ILE A 176 -17.47 1.56 2.33
CA ILE A 176 -18.26 0.57 1.58
C ILE A 176 -19.78 0.76 1.74
N TYR A 177 -20.25 1.22 2.90
CA TYR A 177 -21.67 1.40 3.20
C TYR A 177 -22.04 2.87 3.43
N ASN A 178 -21.17 3.63 4.08
CA ASN A 178 -21.46 5.01 4.50
C ASN A 178 -20.89 6.06 3.54
N SER A 179 -20.99 5.80 2.23
CA SER A 179 -20.62 6.74 1.16
C SER A 179 -19.22 7.34 1.35
N ALA A 180 -19.09 8.64 1.64
CA ALA A 180 -17.79 9.31 1.78
C ALA A 180 -17.70 10.23 3.00
N HIS A 181 -16.54 10.20 3.65
CA HIS A 181 -16.17 11.07 4.75
C HIS A 181 -15.10 12.07 4.28
N LEU A 182 -15.30 13.34 4.58
CA LEU A 182 -14.30 14.38 4.39
C LEU A 182 -13.57 14.63 5.70
N LEU A 183 -12.27 14.38 5.69
CA LEU A 183 -11.37 14.57 6.83
C LEU A 183 -10.30 15.63 6.49
N PHE A 184 -9.67 16.18 7.52
CA PHE A 184 -8.57 17.12 7.38
C PHE A 184 -7.42 16.76 8.32
N TRP A 185 -6.22 16.67 7.75
CA TRP A 185 -4.99 16.51 8.49
C TRP A 185 -4.48 17.86 8.98
N GLU A 186 -4.37 18.02 10.30
CA GLU A 186 -3.73 19.18 10.94
C GLU A 186 -2.35 18.77 11.49
N PRO A 187 -1.25 19.02 10.75
CA PRO A 187 0.09 18.57 11.14
C PRO A 187 0.57 19.13 12.47
N ARG A 188 0.14 20.35 12.84
CA ARG A 188 0.60 21.02 14.08
C ARG A 188 0.05 20.35 15.31
N LEU A 189 -1.21 19.92 15.25
CA LEU A 189 -1.89 19.24 16.34
C LEU A 189 -1.70 17.72 16.31
N LYS A 190 -1.20 17.18 15.19
CA LYS A 190 -1.10 15.74 14.93
C LYS A 190 -2.47 15.07 15.08
N GLN A 191 -3.48 15.63 14.41
CA GLN A 191 -4.86 15.16 14.51
C GLN A 191 -5.50 15.09 13.12
N ILE A 192 -6.36 14.09 12.95
CA ILE A 192 -7.27 13.98 11.81
C ILE A 192 -8.62 14.52 12.28
N MET A 193 -9.08 15.61 11.67
CA MET A 193 -10.35 16.24 11.98
C MET A 193 -11.43 15.77 11.02
N PHE A 194 -12.58 15.38 11.55
CA PHE A 194 -13.77 15.12 10.74
C PHE A 194 -14.42 16.44 10.33
N LEU A 195 -14.67 16.63 9.04
CA LEU A 195 -15.30 17.84 8.50
C LEU A 195 -16.76 17.60 8.10
N GLY A 196 -17.11 16.40 7.67
CA GLY A 196 -18.45 16.04 7.26
C GLY A 196 -18.49 14.68 6.58
N LYS A 197 -19.69 14.12 6.44
CA LYS A 197 -19.93 12.91 5.65
C LYS A 197 -21.21 13.05 4.86
N ASP A 198 -21.28 12.32 3.76
CA ASP A 198 -22.51 12.15 3.00
C ASP A 198 -23.53 11.38 3.87
N PRO A 199 -24.80 11.85 4.00
CA PRO A 199 -25.79 11.26 4.89
C PRO A 199 -26.23 9.85 4.55
#